data_AF-A0A2P8QIF0-F1
#
_entry.id   AF-A0A2P8QIF0-F1
#
_cell.length_a   1.000
_cell.length_b   1.000
_cell.length_c   1.000
_cell.angle_alpha   90.00
_cell.angle_beta   90.00
_cell.angle_gamma   90.00
#
_symmetry.space_group_name_H-M   'P 1'
#
loop_
_entity.id
_entity.type
_entity.pdbx_description
1 polymer ?
#
loop_
_entity_poly.entity_id
_entity_poly.type
_entity_poly.pdbx_seq_one_letter_code
_entity_poly.pdbx_strand_id
1 'polypeptide(L)'
;MPPVDQLVAQLVQERSQTSQAHLSGAQQPLGGANPRLSQQQQEWLHPEKEPIYLLKLTVKVGVQSLKLDGSHLGIGDDVLRLLESEAKGGYAAKINHRLKDAATKLQARQKIIYNRYTLLSEPFRFVHESALPDALEAIEGMMAEADSLRQGILATYESEYAAFLSWVEQVLQAAALEPKAIELALRQYAGAYPTQEELQINSLQILVEGPIKIPSLLERSEREAEVQRQQAEVEVASVERQKLKLIERSQQTLQQTLISTLYDAQIRSRDEADAKLAQLLESFNLSGADATSRTGQKWDTLIARLQVLMQYDRDLEPLVDRARQLNQLYLSDSPNLEQVQQHLEDFRAMLKQRVQQQNSTGEGLAKLTKALALDAGYSDLLRQLDGIAQQPDPEQLRQLKGKLASMENLFKFRTKDLLKRWEIAEAAVRQELGLEATAKTKDLVTAPDAVDSDECERDSTARPYDPEAGF
;
A
#
# COMPACT_ATOMS: atom_id res chain seq x y z
N MET A 1 11.47 -60.18 -9.75
CA MET A 1 11.61 -58.74 -9.45
C MET A 1 13.09 -58.49 -9.20
N PRO A 2 13.75 -57.56 -9.90
CA PRO A 2 15.17 -57.34 -9.69
C PRO A 2 15.38 -56.65 -8.33
N PRO A 3 16.50 -56.92 -7.64
CA PRO A 3 16.82 -56.25 -6.38
C PRO A 3 17.07 -54.76 -6.61
N VAL A 4 16.59 -53.93 -5.69
CA VAL A 4 16.61 -52.45 -5.74
C VAL A 4 18.03 -51.91 -6.02
N ASP A 5 19.07 -52.60 -5.58
CA ASP A 5 20.47 -52.23 -5.80
C ASP A 5 20.89 -52.28 -7.29
N GLN A 6 20.29 -53.16 -8.09
CA GLN A 6 20.53 -53.19 -9.55
C GLN A 6 19.85 -52.03 -10.28
N LEU A 7 18.69 -51.58 -9.78
CA LEU A 7 17.97 -50.43 -10.31
C LEU A 7 18.74 -49.13 -10.01
N VAL A 8 19.31 -49.02 -8.81
CA VAL A 8 20.16 -47.89 -8.42
C VAL A 8 21.46 -47.86 -9.23
N ALA A 9 22.09 -49.02 -9.45
CA ALA A 9 23.28 -49.11 -10.29
C ALA A 9 23.01 -48.72 -11.76
N GLN A 10 21.87 -49.14 -12.32
CA GLN A 10 21.44 -48.74 -13.67
C GLN A 10 21.19 -47.23 -13.79
N LEU A 11 20.48 -46.63 -12.82
CA LEU A 11 20.18 -45.20 -12.82
C LEU A 11 21.44 -44.31 -12.66
N VAL A 12 22.45 -44.79 -11.92
CA VAL A 12 23.74 -44.12 -11.79
C VAL A 12 24.54 -44.21 -13.10
N GLN A 13 24.48 -45.34 -13.79
CA GLN A 13 25.16 -45.57 -15.06
C GLN A 13 24.52 -44.76 -16.21
N GLU A 14 23.19 -44.63 -16.23
CA GLU A 14 22.46 -43.80 -17.21
C GLU A 14 22.80 -42.31 -17.07
N ARG A 15 22.95 -41.79 -15.83
CA ARG A 15 23.35 -40.39 -15.58
C ARG A 15 24.82 -40.09 -15.85
N SER A 16 25.70 -41.08 -15.72
CA SER A 16 27.14 -40.89 -15.97
C SER A 16 27.49 -40.98 -17.46
N GLN A 17 26.70 -41.69 -18.27
CA GLN A 17 26.87 -41.74 -19.73
C GLN A 17 26.35 -40.49 -20.46
N THR A 18 25.38 -39.76 -19.90
CA THR A 18 24.87 -38.52 -20.53
C THR A 18 25.82 -37.32 -20.43
N SER A 19 26.85 -37.40 -19.57
CA SER A 19 27.77 -36.28 -19.29
C SER A 19 29.12 -36.39 -20.01
N GLN A 20 29.35 -37.40 -20.86
CA GLN A 20 30.64 -37.60 -21.56
C GLN A 20 30.60 -37.37 -23.09
N ALA A 21 29.45 -36.99 -23.67
CA ALA A 21 29.34 -36.84 -25.13
C ALA A 21 29.72 -35.46 -25.71
N HIS A 22 30.15 -34.48 -24.89
CA HIS A 22 30.58 -33.17 -25.40
C HIS A 22 31.85 -32.63 -24.74
N LEU A 23 32.95 -33.39 -24.79
CA LEU A 23 34.28 -32.81 -24.60
C LEU A 23 35.29 -33.46 -25.55
N SER A 24 35.47 -32.85 -26.73
CA SER A 24 36.66 -33.01 -27.55
C SER A 24 36.83 -31.77 -28.42
N GLY A 25 37.77 -30.89 -28.07
CA GLY A 25 38.16 -29.77 -28.94
C GLY A 25 38.82 -28.58 -28.24
N ALA A 26 40.16 -28.64 -28.17
CA ALA A 26 41.11 -27.51 -28.17
C ALA A 26 41.39 -26.70 -26.89
N GLN A 27 42.69 -26.50 -26.66
CA GLN A 27 43.36 -25.82 -25.55
C GLN A 27 43.52 -24.30 -25.76
N GLN A 28 43.77 -23.61 -24.63
CA GLN A 28 44.40 -22.28 -24.40
C GLN A 28 43.48 -21.04 -24.30
N PRO A 29 43.93 -19.95 -23.62
CA PRO A 29 44.47 -19.85 -22.26
C PRO A 29 43.74 -18.78 -21.41
N LEU A 30 44.22 -18.55 -20.18
CA LEU A 30 43.76 -17.55 -19.20
C LEU A 30 43.40 -16.16 -19.77
N GLY A 31 42.34 -15.56 -19.22
CA GLY A 31 42.08 -14.11 -19.29
C GLY A 31 40.78 -13.76 -20.00
N GLY A 32 39.73 -13.51 -19.23
CA GLY A 32 38.45 -13.03 -19.75
C GLY A 32 37.44 -12.84 -18.64
N ALA A 33 37.54 -11.71 -17.93
CA ALA A 33 36.48 -11.25 -17.05
C ALA A 33 35.17 -11.23 -17.86
N ASN A 34 34.18 -11.98 -17.38
CA ASN A 34 32.86 -12.03 -17.99
C ASN A 34 32.22 -10.63 -17.78
N PRO A 35 32.09 -9.77 -18.81
CA PRO A 35 31.73 -8.37 -18.61
C PRO A 35 30.26 -8.17 -18.20
N ARG A 36 29.46 -9.25 -18.21
CA ARG A 36 28.02 -9.20 -17.89
C ARG A 36 27.71 -9.25 -16.40
N LEU A 37 28.57 -9.82 -15.56
CA LEU A 37 28.40 -9.80 -14.10
C LEU A 37 28.97 -8.53 -13.47
N SER A 38 29.96 -7.90 -14.12
CA SER A 38 30.63 -6.70 -13.63
C SER A 38 29.77 -5.44 -13.76
N GLN A 39 28.88 -5.39 -14.76
CA GLN A 39 28.00 -4.24 -14.99
C GLN A 39 26.79 -4.25 -14.05
N GLN A 40 26.27 -5.42 -13.69
CA GLN A 40 25.27 -5.49 -12.64
C GLN A 40 25.88 -5.05 -11.30
N GLN A 41 27.09 -5.48 -10.93
CA GLN A 41 27.71 -5.15 -9.64
C GLN A 41 27.90 -3.65 -9.29
N GLN A 42 27.74 -2.69 -10.22
CA GLN A 42 28.01 -1.27 -9.95
C GLN A 42 26.83 -0.48 -9.33
N GLU A 43 25.61 -1.02 -9.27
CA GLU A 43 24.43 -0.32 -8.69
C GLU A 43 24.13 -0.67 -7.20
N TRP A 44 24.94 -1.49 -6.52
CA TRP A 44 24.53 -2.21 -5.29
C TRP A 44 25.11 -1.71 -3.97
N LEU A 45 25.68 -0.51 -3.92
CA LEU A 45 26.57 -0.09 -2.82
C LEU A 45 25.93 0.11 -1.43
N HIS A 46 24.60 0.15 -1.29
CA HIS A 46 23.91 0.50 -0.02
C HIS A 46 23.36 -0.70 0.77
N PRO A 47 22.49 -1.56 0.20
CA PRO A 47 22.05 -2.77 0.92
C PRO A 47 23.19 -3.77 1.16
N GLU A 48 24.33 -3.62 0.48
CA GLU A 48 25.55 -4.38 0.76
C GLU A 48 26.15 -4.08 2.14
N LYS A 49 25.93 -2.87 2.67
CA LYS A 49 26.58 -2.39 3.91
C LYS A 49 25.65 -2.37 5.10
N GLU A 50 24.39 -1.99 4.91
CA GLU A 50 23.43 -1.77 6.00
C GLU A 50 22.45 -2.96 6.13
N PRO A 51 22.21 -3.46 7.36
CA PRO A 51 21.29 -4.56 7.61
C PRO A 51 19.83 -4.16 7.38
N ILE A 52 19.03 -5.16 7.00
CA ILE A 52 17.56 -5.03 6.96
C ILE A 52 16.94 -5.87 8.06
N TYR A 53 15.79 -5.47 8.55
CA TYR A 53 15.08 -6.14 9.63
C TYR A 53 13.75 -6.66 9.15
N LEU A 54 13.41 -7.90 9.53
CA LEU A 54 12.07 -8.44 9.33
C LEU A 54 11.16 -7.96 10.45
N LEU A 55 10.02 -7.41 10.08
CA LEU A 55 8.98 -6.97 11.00
C LEU A 55 7.64 -7.54 10.58
N LYS A 56 6.94 -8.20 11.51
CA LYS A 56 5.55 -8.60 11.32
C LYS A 56 4.71 -8.21 12.52
N LEU A 57 3.69 -7.40 12.25
CA LEU A 57 2.66 -6.98 13.18
C LEU A 57 1.41 -7.80 12.93
N THR A 58 0.73 -8.24 13.99
CA THR A 58 -0.56 -8.92 13.90
C THR A 58 -1.53 -8.35 14.93
N VAL A 59 -2.69 -7.87 14.47
CA VAL A 59 -3.80 -7.48 15.35
C VAL A 59 -4.66 -8.72 15.62
N LYS A 60 -4.69 -9.18 16.87
CA LYS A 60 -5.57 -10.27 17.30
C LYS A 60 -6.77 -9.73 18.07
N VAL A 61 -7.94 -10.29 17.76
CA VAL A 61 -9.20 -10.04 18.45
C VAL A 61 -9.70 -11.36 19.01
N GLY A 62 -9.68 -11.52 20.33
CA GLY A 62 -9.92 -12.81 20.97
C GLY A 62 -11.37 -13.17 21.23
N VAL A 63 -12.33 -12.29 20.93
CA VAL A 63 -13.74 -12.57 21.23
C VAL A 63 -14.44 -13.09 19.97
N GLN A 64 -14.77 -14.37 19.99
CA GLN A 64 -15.52 -15.02 18.93
C GLN A 64 -16.97 -14.51 18.91
N SER A 65 -17.53 -14.40 17.70
CA SER A 65 -18.95 -14.10 17.48
C SER A 65 -19.81 -15.10 18.28
N LEU A 66 -20.48 -14.61 19.32
CA LEU A 66 -21.50 -15.35 20.06
C LEU A 66 -22.74 -15.55 19.18
N LYS A 67 -22.75 -16.64 18.40
CA LYS A 67 -23.98 -17.26 17.93
C LYS A 67 -24.23 -18.47 18.82
N LEU A 68 -25.18 -18.33 19.74
CA LEU A 68 -25.74 -19.49 20.43
C LEU A 68 -26.78 -20.10 19.49
N ASP A 69 -26.55 -21.33 19.03
CA ASP A 69 -27.60 -22.12 18.38
C ASP A 69 -28.65 -22.45 19.44
N GLY A 70 -29.91 -22.08 19.20
CA GLY A 70 -30.96 -22.31 20.21
C GLY A 70 -31.32 -23.77 20.46
N SER A 71 -30.79 -24.68 19.63
CA SER A 71 -30.80 -26.12 19.92
C SER A 71 -30.08 -26.46 21.23
N HIS A 72 -29.11 -25.65 21.67
CA HIS A 72 -28.41 -25.81 22.96
C HIS A 72 -29.19 -25.28 24.17
N LEU A 73 -30.26 -24.53 23.93
CA LEU A 73 -31.02 -23.82 24.96
C LEU A 73 -32.32 -24.53 25.34
N GLY A 74 -32.64 -25.65 24.67
CA GLY A 74 -33.93 -26.34 24.86
C GLY A 74 -35.14 -25.52 24.40
N ILE A 75 -34.90 -24.48 23.60
CA ILE A 75 -35.92 -23.60 23.03
C ILE A 75 -36.42 -24.24 21.73
N GLY A 76 -37.73 -24.35 21.56
CA GLY A 76 -38.32 -24.92 20.34
C GLY A 76 -37.99 -24.10 19.09
N ASP A 77 -37.82 -24.77 17.94
CA ASP A 77 -37.43 -24.17 16.65
C ASP A 77 -38.33 -22.98 16.22
N ASP A 78 -39.58 -22.98 16.66
CA ASP A 78 -40.56 -21.93 16.36
C ASP A 78 -40.24 -20.61 17.07
N VAL A 79 -39.78 -20.71 18.32
CA VAL A 79 -39.33 -19.56 19.13
C VAL A 79 -37.98 -19.05 18.63
N LEU A 80 -37.11 -19.95 18.16
CA LEU A 80 -35.83 -19.63 17.53
C LEU A 80 -35.99 -18.82 16.23
N ARG A 81 -36.94 -19.19 15.38
CA ARG A 81 -37.24 -18.40 14.17
C ARG A 81 -37.80 -17.02 14.50
N LEU A 82 -38.60 -16.92 15.56
CA LEU A 82 -39.16 -15.65 16.03
C LEU A 82 -38.04 -14.75 16.59
N LEU A 83 -37.14 -15.33 17.40
CA LEU A 83 -35.89 -14.76 17.90
C LEU A 83 -35.00 -14.24 16.77
N GLU A 84 -34.73 -15.05 15.75
CA GLU A 84 -33.91 -14.67 14.59
C GLU A 84 -34.56 -13.56 13.74
N SER A 85 -35.90 -13.51 13.71
CA SER A 85 -36.65 -12.51 12.94
C SER A 85 -36.70 -11.13 13.62
N GLU A 86 -36.81 -11.09 14.95
CA GLU A 86 -36.76 -9.83 15.73
C GLU A 86 -35.33 -9.38 16.04
N ALA A 87 -34.43 -10.32 16.33
CA ALA A 87 -33.03 -10.06 16.59
C ALA A 87 -32.20 -10.14 15.31
N LYS A 88 -32.44 -9.23 14.35
CA LYS A 88 -31.52 -9.02 13.20
C LYS A 88 -30.13 -8.62 13.71
N GLY A 89 -29.30 -9.61 14.09
CA GLY A 89 -27.90 -9.46 14.51
C GLY A 89 -27.56 -9.91 15.94
N GLY A 90 -28.52 -10.20 16.83
CA GLY A 90 -28.29 -10.58 18.23
C GLY A 90 -27.68 -9.48 19.12
N TYR A 91 -28.06 -9.35 20.40
CA TYR A 91 -27.66 -8.22 21.25
C TYR A 91 -26.29 -8.37 21.96
N ALA A 92 -25.63 -9.52 21.84
CA ALA A 92 -24.17 -9.63 22.07
C ALA A 92 -23.36 -8.82 21.03
N ALA A 93 -24.04 -8.15 20.08
CA ALA A 93 -23.45 -7.31 19.06
C ALA A 93 -22.74 -6.05 19.60
N LYS A 94 -23.05 -5.49 20.77
CA LYS A 94 -22.46 -4.19 21.18
C LYS A 94 -20.98 -4.28 21.59
N ILE A 95 -20.61 -5.13 22.54
CA ILE A 95 -19.19 -5.38 22.87
C ILE A 95 -18.45 -5.89 21.64
N ASN A 96 -19.05 -6.81 20.87
CA ASN A 96 -18.45 -7.33 19.63
C ASN A 96 -18.26 -6.22 18.57
N HIS A 97 -19.18 -5.26 18.46
CA HIS A 97 -19.06 -4.12 17.55
C HIS A 97 -17.95 -3.18 18.00
N ARG A 98 -17.87 -2.84 19.30
CA ARG A 98 -16.76 -2.03 19.83
C ARG A 98 -15.40 -2.70 19.63
N LEU A 99 -15.32 -4.02 19.85
CA LEU A 99 -14.10 -4.79 19.59
C LEU A 99 -13.74 -4.79 18.11
N LYS A 100 -14.73 -4.94 17.23
CA LYS A 100 -14.52 -4.88 15.78
C LYS A 100 -14.10 -3.50 15.33
N ASP A 101 -14.69 -2.43 15.87
CA ASP A 101 -14.32 -1.05 15.56
C ASP A 101 -12.89 -0.75 16.02
N ALA A 102 -12.56 -1.14 17.26
CA ALA A 102 -11.22 -1.03 17.81
C ALA A 102 -10.20 -1.80 16.96
N ALA A 103 -10.53 -3.04 16.56
CA ALA A 103 -9.69 -3.85 15.69
C ALA A 103 -9.51 -3.21 14.30
N THR A 104 -10.57 -2.67 13.72
CA THR A 104 -10.52 -1.97 12.43
C THR A 104 -9.62 -0.74 12.52
N LYS A 105 -9.72 0.01 13.62
CA LYS A 105 -8.85 1.17 13.90
C LYS A 105 -7.37 0.75 13.99
N LEU A 106 -7.09 -0.31 14.74
CA LEU A 106 -5.73 -0.85 14.86
C LEU A 106 -5.21 -1.43 13.52
N GLN A 107 -6.05 -2.07 12.72
CA GLN A 107 -5.68 -2.55 11.38
C GLN A 107 -5.37 -1.39 10.42
N ALA A 108 -6.12 -0.28 10.50
CA ALA A 108 -5.79 0.93 9.77
C ALA A 108 -4.41 1.47 10.21
N ARG A 109 -4.15 1.54 11.52
CA ARG A 109 -2.85 1.96 12.07
C ARG A 109 -1.70 1.05 11.64
N GLN A 110 -1.94 -0.26 11.63
CA GLN A 110 -1.00 -1.26 11.12
C GLN A 110 -0.65 -0.99 9.64
N LYS A 111 -1.65 -0.72 8.81
CA LYS A 111 -1.45 -0.40 7.39
C LYS A 111 -0.61 0.88 7.22
N ILE A 112 -0.82 1.88 8.07
CA ILE A 112 -0.04 3.13 8.07
C ILE A 112 1.43 2.84 8.42
N ILE A 113 1.69 2.10 9.51
CA ILE A 113 3.06 1.73 9.92
C ILE A 113 3.76 0.96 8.81
N TYR A 114 3.08 -0.03 8.22
CA TYR A 114 3.61 -0.81 7.11
C TYR A 114 3.93 0.04 5.89
N ASN A 115 3.01 0.92 5.47
CA ASN A 115 3.24 1.78 4.31
C ASN A 115 4.31 2.84 4.55
N ARG A 116 4.54 3.24 5.80
CA ARG A 116 5.50 4.30 6.12
C ARG A 116 6.92 3.77 6.31
N TYR A 117 7.07 2.63 6.95
CA TYR A 117 8.39 2.16 7.40
C TYR A 117 8.84 0.85 6.75
N THR A 118 7.94 0.13 6.07
CA THR A 118 8.26 -1.19 5.52
C THR A 118 8.24 -1.24 4.01
N LEU A 119 9.00 -2.20 3.47
CA LEU A 119 8.92 -2.67 2.10
C LEU A 119 8.37 -4.10 2.09
N LEU A 120 7.35 -4.35 1.26
CA LEU A 120 6.74 -5.68 1.16
C LEU A 120 7.49 -6.53 0.14
N SER A 121 8.09 -7.64 0.58
CA SER A 121 8.47 -8.74 -0.31
C SER A 121 7.91 -10.04 0.26
N GLU A 122 6.77 -10.46 -0.31
CA GLU A 122 5.94 -11.54 0.22
C GLU A 122 6.74 -12.82 0.52
N PRO A 123 6.53 -13.46 1.69
CA PRO A 123 5.53 -13.15 2.73
C PRO A 123 6.00 -12.12 3.78
N PHE A 124 7.15 -11.49 3.57
CA PHE A 124 7.87 -10.71 4.57
C PHE A 124 7.77 -9.20 4.36
N ARG A 125 7.94 -8.45 5.45
CA ARG A 125 8.06 -6.99 5.44
C ARG A 125 9.40 -6.60 6.02
N PHE A 126 10.13 -5.78 5.27
CA PHE A 126 11.49 -5.36 5.58
C PHE A 126 11.49 -3.92 6.04
N VAL A 127 12.26 -3.65 7.10
CA VAL A 127 12.54 -2.31 7.63
C VAL A 127 14.03 -2.08 7.49
N HIS A 128 14.39 -0.95 6.90
CA HIS A 128 15.80 -0.53 6.84
C HIS A 128 16.29 -0.07 8.22
N GLU A 129 17.58 -0.25 8.54
CA GLU A 129 18.13 0.12 9.85
C GLU A 129 17.82 1.58 10.24
N SER A 130 17.91 2.51 9.29
CA SER A 130 17.63 3.93 9.53
C SER A 130 16.18 4.23 9.91
N ALA A 131 15.22 3.42 9.46
CA ALA A 131 13.79 3.61 9.74
C ALA A 131 13.30 2.79 10.94
N LEU A 132 14.17 1.93 11.50
CA LEU A 132 13.81 1.03 12.59
C LEU A 132 13.40 1.76 13.89
N PRO A 133 14.11 2.81 14.36
CA PRO A 133 13.72 3.52 15.57
C PRO A 133 12.30 4.11 15.49
N ASP A 134 12.01 4.82 14.40
CA ASP A 134 10.69 5.44 14.16
C ASP A 134 9.58 4.38 14.01
N ALA A 135 9.91 3.23 13.39
CA ALA A 135 8.98 2.12 13.27
C ALA A 135 8.63 1.52 14.65
N LEU A 136 9.63 1.35 15.52
CA LEU A 136 9.44 0.84 16.88
C LEU A 136 8.62 1.81 17.73
N GLU A 137 8.91 3.12 17.67
CA GLU A 137 8.12 4.14 18.36
C GLU A 137 6.66 4.13 17.88
N ALA A 138 6.42 4.00 16.58
CA ALA A 138 5.06 3.92 16.04
C ALA A 138 4.32 2.65 16.50
N ILE A 139 5.02 1.52 16.66
CA ILE A 139 4.46 0.27 17.19
C ILE A 139 4.13 0.43 18.68
N GLU A 140 5.00 1.04 19.47
CA GLU A 140 4.73 1.34 20.88
C GLU A 140 3.49 2.23 21.03
N GLY A 141 3.37 3.26 20.19
CA GLY A 141 2.17 4.10 20.12
C GLY A 141 0.91 3.30 19.78
N MET A 142 1.01 2.34 18.85
CA MET A 142 -0.09 1.44 18.51
C MET A 142 -0.47 0.51 19.67
N MET A 143 0.51 0.03 20.44
CA MET A 143 0.30 -0.77 21.66
C MET A 143 -0.42 0.01 22.74
N ALA A 144 0.01 1.24 23.02
CA ALA A 144 -0.65 2.13 23.96
C ALA A 144 -2.10 2.45 23.53
N GLU A 145 -2.34 2.63 22.22
CA GLU A 145 -3.68 2.83 21.68
C GLU A 145 -4.56 1.58 21.89
N ALA A 146 -4.03 0.38 21.67
CA ALA A 146 -4.76 -0.86 21.92
C ALA A 146 -5.15 -1.01 23.41
N ASP A 147 -4.24 -0.64 24.32
CA ASP A 147 -4.51 -0.65 25.76
C ASP A 147 -5.59 0.37 26.14
N SER A 148 -5.55 1.58 25.56
CA SER A 148 -6.56 2.61 25.77
C SER A 148 -7.95 2.16 25.28
N LEU A 149 -8.03 1.58 24.08
CA LEU A 149 -9.27 1.02 23.53
C LEU A 149 -9.81 -0.11 24.41
N ARG A 150 -8.93 -0.99 24.90
CA ARG A 150 -9.30 -2.08 25.81
C ARG A 150 -9.89 -1.55 27.12
N GLN A 151 -9.24 -0.56 27.73
CA GLN A 151 -9.75 0.08 28.96
C GLN A 151 -11.12 0.74 28.73
N GLY A 152 -11.32 1.40 27.58
CA GLY A 152 -12.62 1.98 27.23
C GLY A 152 -13.75 0.94 27.10
N ILE A 153 -13.44 -0.26 26.60
CA ILE A 153 -14.40 -1.37 26.51
C ILE A 153 -14.70 -1.93 27.91
N LEU A 154 -13.66 -2.16 28.72
CA LEU A 154 -13.80 -2.65 30.10
C LEU A 154 -14.62 -1.70 30.98
N ALA A 155 -14.45 -0.38 30.83
CA ALA A 155 -15.20 0.61 31.59
C ALA A 155 -16.72 0.55 31.34
N THR A 156 -17.14 0.05 30.18
CA THR A 156 -18.57 -0.10 29.83
C THR A 156 -19.13 -1.51 30.07
N TYR A 157 -18.28 -2.46 30.48
CA TYR A 157 -18.61 -3.88 30.59
C TYR A 157 -19.88 -4.13 31.42
N GLU A 158 -19.91 -3.65 32.66
CA GLU A 158 -21.02 -3.93 33.59
C GLU A 158 -22.37 -3.43 33.03
N SER A 159 -22.38 -2.22 32.48
CA SER A 159 -23.57 -1.62 31.90
C SER A 159 -24.06 -2.37 30.65
N GLU A 160 -23.14 -2.82 29.80
CA GLU A 160 -23.49 -3.56 28.58
C GLU A 160 -23.91 -5.00 28.88
N TYR A 161 -23.32 -5.63 29.90
CA TYR A 161 -23.72 -6.94 30.38
C TYR A 161 -25.13 -6.91 30.98
N ALA A 162 -25.42 -5.93 31.85
CA ALA A 162 -26.76 -5.76 32.42
C ALA A 162 -27.81 -5.49 31.35
N ALA A 163 -27.51 -4.62 30.38
CA ALA A 163 -28.41 -4.34 29.26
C ALA A 163 -28.64 -5.57 28.37
N PHE A 164 -27.59 -6.37 28.14
CA PHE A 164 -27.70 -7.64 27.41
C PHE A 164 -28.62 -8.63 28.14
N LEU A 165 -28.42 -8.87 29.43
CA LEU A 165 -29.27 -9.79 30.20
C LEU A 165 -30.72 -9.33 30.26
N SER A 166 -30.96 -8.03 30.45
CA SER A 166 -32.32 -7.45 30.44
C SER A 166 -33.02 -7.66 29.09
N TRP A 167 -32.28 -7.49 27.98
CA TRP A 167 -32.81 -7.77 26.66
C TRP A 167 -33.12 -9.26 26.46
N VAL A 168 -32.20 -10.17 26.85
CA VAL A 168 -32.43 -11.62 26.78
C VAL A 168 -33.69 -12.00 27.56
N GLU A 169 -33.86 -11.45 28.76
CA GLU A 169 -35.04 -11.69 29.59
C GLU A 169 -36.34 -11.24 28.90
N GLN A 170 -36.38 -10.01 28.39
CA GLN A 170 -37.56 -9.46 27.68
C GLN A 170 -37.96 -10.35 26.50
N VAL A 171 -36.96 -10.83 25.76
CA VAL A 171 -37.18 -11.66 24.58
C VAL A 171 -37.67 -13.06 24.97
N LEU A 172 -37.08 -13.69 26.00
CA LEU A 172 -37.54 -14.98 26.52
C LEU A 172 -38.95 -14.91 27.12
N GLN A 173 -39.32 -13.77 27.74
CA GLN A 173 -40.68 -13.51 28.22
C GLN A 173 -41.68 -13.37 27.07
N ALA A 174 -41.31 -12.65 26.00
CA ALA A 174 -42.15 -12.50 24.81
C ALA A 174 -42.42 -13.84 24.10
N ALA A 175 -41.49 -14.79 24.22
CA ALA A 175 -41.64 -16.15 23.72
C ALA A 175 -42.60 -17.05 24.53
N ALA A 176 -43.23 -16.54 25.61
CA ALA A 176 -44.18 -17.25 26.45
C ALA A 176 -43.65 -18.58 27.05
N LEU A 177 -42.35 -18.64 27.36
CA LEU A 177 -41.71 -19.80 28.00
C LEU A 177 -42.10 -19.91 29.48
N GLU A 178 -42.03 -21.12 30.04
CA GLU A 178 -42.22 -21.32 31.47
C GLU A 178 -41.10 -20.64 32.30
N PRO A 179 -41.39 -20.14 33.52
CA PRO A 179 -40.41 -19.43 34.34
C PRO A 179 -39.08 -20.19 34.57
N LYS A 180 -39.13 -21.51 34.73
CA LYS A 180 -37.93 -22.34 34.88
C LYS A 180 -37.09 -22.43 33.61
N ALA A 181 -37.72 -22.44 32.43
CA ALA A 181 -37.02 -22.45 31.16
C ALA A 181 -36.35 -21.10 30.89
N ILE A 182 -37.01 -20.00 31.26
CA ILE A 182 -36.45 -18.65 31.20
C ILE A 182 -35.20 -18.54 32.08
N GLU A 183 -35.27 -19.01 33.34
CA GLU A 183 -34.12 -18.98 34.25
C GLU A 183 -32.93 -19.78 33.71
N LEU A 184 -33.18 -20.98 33.16
CA LEU A 184 -32.13 -21.84 32.62
C LEU A 184 -31.46 -21.22 31.38
N ALA A 185 -32.25 -20.66 30.47
CA ALA A 185 -31.74 -19.96 29.29
C ALA A 185 -30.94 -18.70 29.67
N LEU A 186 -31.44 -17.89 30.61
CA LEU A 186 -30.72 -16.70 31.11
C LEU A 186 -29.35 -17.06 31.69
N ARG A 187 -29.24 -18.12 32.48
CA ARG A 187 -27.94 -18.59 33.02
C ARG A 187 -26.98 -19.03 31.91
N GLN A 188 -27.48 -19.67 30.86
CA GLN A 188 -26.67 -20.08 29.71
C GLN A 188 -26.18 -18.86 28.91
N TYR A 189 -27.05 -17.88 28.63
CA TYR A 189 -26.65 -16.63 27.97
C TYR A 189 -25.66 -15.81 28.83
N ALA A 190 -25.88 -15.76 30.14
CA ALA A 190 -24.99 -15.11 31.09
C ALA A 190 -23.59 -15.74 31.10
N GLY A 191 -23.50 -17.07 31.06
CA GLY A 191 -22.23 -17.80 31.03
C GLY A 191 -21.53 -17.79 29.67
N ALA A 192 -22.24 -17.51 28.59
CA ALA A 192 -21.66 -17.38 27.26
C ALA A 192 -21.11 -15.97 26.99
N TYR A 193 -21.55 -14.95 27.74
CA TYR A 193 -21.03 -13.60 27.61
C TYR A 193 -19.54 -13.54 28.00
N PRO A 194 -18.68 -12.81 27.27
CA PRO A 194 -17.25 -12.77 27.55
C PRO A 194 -17.00 -12.25 28.97
N THR A 195 -16.10 -12.87 29.71
CA THR A 195 -15.78 -12.39 31.05
C THR A 195 -14.91 -11.13 31.00
N GLN A 196 -14.91 -10.35 32.08
CA GLN A 196 -14.04 -9.18 32.20
C GLN A 196 -12.55 -9.56 32.09
N GLU A 197 -12.15 -10.71 32.64
CA GLU A 197 -10.78 -11.23 32.53
C GLU A 197 -10.43 -11.62 31.09
N GLU A 198 -11.32 -12.30 30.37
CA GLU A 198 -11.14 -12.61 28.95
C GLU A 198 -11.01 -11.33 28.11
N LEU A 199 -11.82 -10.31 28.41
CA LEU A 199 -11.70 -9.01 27.76
C LEU A 199 -10.41 -8.29 28.13
N GLN A 200 -9.90 -8.44 29.35
CA GLN A 200 -8.66 -7.81 29.77
C GLN A 200 -7.43 -8.44 29.11
N ILE A 201 -7.43 -9.77 28.95
CA ILE A 201 -6.24 -10.49 28.48
C ILE A 201 -6.27 -10.66 26.95
N ASN A 202 -7.43 -11.01 26.37
CA ASN A 202 -7.49 -11.55 25.00
C ASN A 202 -8.27 -10.67 24.01
N SER A 203 -8.92 -9.59 24.43
CA SER A 203 -9.81 -8.82 23.54
C SER A 203 -9.12 -8.15 22.35
N LEU A 204 -7.97 -7.48 22.59
CA LEU A 204 -7.24 -6.66 21.62
C LEU A 204 -5.75 -6.80 21.93
N GLN A 205 -5.04 -7.58 21.10
CA GLN A 205 -3.61 -7.81 21.23
C GLN A 205 -2.87 -7.39 19.97
N ILE A 206 -1.73 -6.74 20.15
CA ILE A 206 -0.78 -6.46 19.07
C ILE A 206 0.40 -7.39 19.28
N LEU A 207 0.59 -8.32 18.35
CA LEU A 207 1.73 -9.22 18.34
C LEU A 207 2.78 -8.69 17.38
N VAL A 208 3.99 -8.55 17.90
CA VAL A 208 5.17 -8.13 17.15
C VAL A 208 6.10 -9.34 17.02
N GLU A 209 6.23 -9.85 15.80
CA GLU A 209 7.22 -10.84 15.42
C GLU A 209 8.40 -10.09 14.78
N GLY A 210 9.50 -9.95 15.52
CA GLY A 210 10.69 -9.19 15.12
C GLY A 210 11.11 -8.13 16.14
N PRO A 211 12.11 -7.28 15.83
CA PRO A 211 12.84 -7.22 14.57
C PRO A 211 13.88 -8.34 14.44
N ILE A 212 13.80 -9.15 13.39
CA ILE A 212 14.84 -10.17 13.10
C ILE A 212 15.88 -9.52 12.19
N LYS A 213 17.10 -9.29 12.71
CA LYS A 213 18.22 -8.73 11.94
C LYS A 213 18.62 -9.71 10.85
N ILE A 214 18.56 -9.24 9.62
CA ILE A 214 19.22 -9.87 8.49
C ILE A 214 20.54 -9.13 8.28
N PRO A 215 21.70 -9.77 8.53
CA PRO A 215 23.00 -9.13 8.41
C PRO A 215 23.27 -8.70 6.97
N SER A 216 24.05 -7.65 6.79
CA SER A 216 24.43 -7.17 5.45
C SER A 216 25.40 -8.13 4.76
N LEU A 217 25.59 -7.96 3.45
CA LEU A 217 26.56 -8.76 2.69
C LEU A 217 28.00 -8.57 3.22
N LEU A 218 28.32 -7.36 3.69
CA LEU A 218 29.61 -7.05 4.31
C LEU A 218 29.82 -7.76 5.66
N GLU A 219 28.90 -7.60 6.62
CA GLU A 219 28.97 -8.23 7.95
C GLU A 219 29.13 -9.76 7.84
N ARG A 220 28.55 -10.32 6.78
CA ARG A 220 28.59 -11.74 6.49
C ARG A 220 29.91 -12.16 5.83
N SER A 221 30.46 -11.38 4.90
CA SER A 221 31.80 -11.62 4.34
C SER A 221 32.87 -11.66 5.42
N GLU A 222 32.76 -10.77 6.42
CA GLU A 222 33.64 -10.76 7.59
C GLU A 222 33.50 -12.05 8.42
N ARG A 223 32.27 -12.53 8.65
CA ARG A 223 32.03 -13.81 9.34
C ARG A 223 32.56 -15.01 8.57
N GLU A 224 32.47 -15.00 7.24
CA GLU A 224 33.02 -16.05 6.38
C GLU A 224 34.56 -16.06 6.45
N ALA A 225 35.18 -14.88 6.40
CA ALA A 225 36.63 -14.75 6.55
C ALA A 225 37.10 -15.25 7.93
N GLU A 226 36.34 -14.98 8.99
CA GLU A 226 36.61 -15.47 10.34
C GLU A 226 36.51 -16.99 10.44
N VAL A 227 35.46 -17.60 9.87
CA VAL A 227 35.33 -19.07 9.84
C VAL A 227 36.44 -19.72 9.01
N GLN A 228 36.87 -19.10 7.90
CA GLN A 228 38.00 -19.58 7.11
C GLN A 228 39.33 -19.49 7.87
N ARG A 229 39.54 -18.43 8.67
CA ARG A 229 40.71 -18.32 9.55
C ARG A 229 40.72 -19.42 10.61
N GLN A 230 39.58 -19.64 11.27
CA GLN A 230 39.43 -20.74 12.23
C GLN A 230 39.65 -22.12 11.58
N GLN A 231 39.27 -22.30 10.31
CA GLN A 231 39.57 -23.52 9.56
C GLN A 231 41.06 -23.69 9.23
N ALA A 232 41.79 -22.59 9.04
CA ALA A 232 43.22 -22.62 8.77
C ALA A 232 44.08 -22.84 10.03
N GLU A 233 43.56 -22.44 11.19
CA GLU A 233 44.26 -22.55 12.49
C GLU A 233 44.09 -23.90 13.18
N VAL A 234 43.02 -24.64 12.90
CA VAL A 234 42.76 -25.92 13.57
C VAL A 234 43.26 -27.08 12.71
N GLU A 235 44.26 -27.82 13.19
CA GLU A 235 44.62 -29.15 12.67
C GLU A 235 43.56 -30.18 13.14
N VAL A 236 42.44 -30.26 12.42
CA VAL A 236 41.21 -30.85 12.98
C VAL A 236 41.06 -32.36 12.82
N ALA A 237 40.71 -33.02 13.92
CA ALA A 237 40.07 -34.34 13.95
C ALA A 237 38.75 -34.40 13.14
N SER A 238 38.36 -35.60 12.67
CA SER A 238 37.24 -35.80 11.71
C SER A 238 35.89 -35.20 12.14
N VAL A 239 35.63 -35.13 13.44
CA VAL A 239 34.36 -34.63 14.02
C VAL A 239 34.22 -33.11 13.89
N GLU A 240 35.26 -32.33 14.21
CA GLU A 240 35.14 -30.86 14.08
C GLU A 240 35.20 -30.43 12.62
N ARG A 241 35.83 -31.22 11.73
CA ARG A 241 35.70 -31.05 10.27
C ARG A 241 34.26 -31.23 9.78
N GLN A 242 33.50 -32.17 10.35
CA GLN A 242 32.08 -32.35 10.02
C GLN A 242 31.23 -31.18 10.54
N LYS A 243 31.50 -30.69 11.76
CA LYS A 243 30.82 -29.50 12.31
C LYS A 243 31.08 -28.26 11.44
N LEU A 244 32.34 -28.02 11.04
CA LEU A 244 32.71 -26.90 10.18
C LEU A 244 32.04 -26.95 8.81
N LYS A 245 31.95 -28.12 8.18
CA LYS A 245 31.19 -28.29 6.93
C LYS A 245 29.70 -28.01 7.07
N LEU A 246 29.11 -28.35 8.22
CA LEU A 246 27.70 -28.09 8.49
C LEU A 246 27.44 -26.60 8.69
N ILE A 247 28.36 -25.90 9.38
CA ILE A 247 28.37 -24.44 9.49
C ILE A 247 28.50 -23.80 8.11
N GLU A 248 29.44 -24.24 7.27
CA GLU A 248 29.64 -23.73 5.91
C GLU A 248 28.39 -23.88 5.03
N ARG A 249 27.75 -25.06 5.04
CA ARG A 249 26.48 -25.29 4.31
C ARG A 249 25.34 -24.40 4.82
N SER A 250 25.23 -24.23 6.13
CA SER A 250 24.22 -23.35 6.73
C SER A 250 24.45 -21.90 6.31
N GLN A 251 25.70 -21.46 6.28
CA GLN A 251 26.07 -20.14 5.79
C GLN A 251 25.68 -20.01 4.32
N GLN A 252 26.15 -20.88 3.42
CA GLN A 252 25.84 -20.81 1.98
C GLN A 252 24.33 -20.73 1.71
N THR A 253 23.52 -21.53 2.42
CA THR A 253 22.06 -21.48 2.30
C THR A 253 21.50 -20.12 2.69
N LEU A 254 21.94 -19.58 3.83
CA LEU A 254 21.58 -18.22 4.25
C LEU A 254 22.02 -17.15 3.24
N GLN A 255 23.07 -17.40 2.44
CA GLN A 255 23.59 -16.42 1.47
C GLN A 255 22.65 -16.32 0.29
N GLN A 256 22.26 -17.48 -0.23
CA GLN A 256 21.35 -17.56 -1.34
C GLN A 256 20.01 -16.93 -0.97
N THR A 257 19.50 -17.19 0.25
CA THR A 257 18.28 -16.55 0.75
C THR A 257 18.43 -15.04 0.94
N LEU A 258 19.56 -14.57 1.47
CA LEU A 258 19.80 -13.13 1.65
C LEU A 258 19.85 -12.41 0.31
N ILE A 259 20.66 -12.94 -0.60
CA ILE A 259 20.83 -12.40 -1.94
C ILE A 259 19.47 -12.33 -2.65
N SER A 260 18.70 -13.43 -2.67
CA SER A 260 17.38 -13.43 -3.29
C SER A 260 16.45 -12.40 -2.66
N THR A 261 16.46 -12.28 -1.34
CA THR A 261 15.61 -11.33 -0.60
C THR A 261 15.95 -9.88 -0.93
N LEU A 262 17.24 -9.54 -1.01
CA LEU A 262 17.71 -8.20 -1.38
C LEU A 262 17.34 -7.86 -2.84
N TYR A 263 17.53 -8.82 -3.75
CA TYR A 263 17.12 -8.66 -5.14
C TYR A 263 15.60 -8.42 -5.25
N ASP A 264 14.79 -9.22 -4.57
CA ASP A 264 13.34 -9.08 -4.59
C ASP A 264 12.89 -7.75 -3.97
N ALA A 265 13.49 -7.35 -2.84
CA ALA A 265 13.23 -6.05 -2.22
C ALA A 265 13.53 -4.90 -3.20
N GLN A 266 14.69 -4.91 -3.85
CA GLN A 266 15.07 -3.83 -4.77
C GLN A 266 14.16 -3.79 -6.01
N ILE A 267 13.84 -4.94 -6.60
CA ILE A 267 12.92 -5.01 -7.75
C ILE A 267 11.55 -4.44 -7.36
N ARG A 268 11.02 -4.83 -6.19
CA ARG A 268 9.72 -4.33 -5.72
C ARG A 268 9.76 -2.85 -5.34
N SER A 269 10.86 -2.39 -4.74
CA SER A 269 11.08 -0.97 -4.45
C SER A 269 11.05 -0.13 -5.73
N ARG A 270 11.79 -0.56 -6.76
CA ARG A 270 11.83 0.10 -8.06
C ARG A 270 10.44 0.14 -8.71
N ASP A 271 9.74 -0.98 -8.72
CA ASP A 271 8.39 -1.06 -9.29
C ASP A 271 7.39 -0.18 -8.53
N GLU A 272 7.42 -0.19 -7.19
CA GLU A 272 6.58 0.69 -6.39
C GLU A 272 6.90 2.16 -6.67
N ALA A 273 8.19 2.52 -6.74
CA ALA A 273 8.61 3.88 -7.00
C ALA A 273 8.12 4.37 -8.38
N ASP A 274 8.21 3.55 -9.41
CA ASP A 274 7.71 3.90 -10.75
C ASP A 274 6.19 4.11 -10.75
N ALA A 275 5.44 3.30 -9.99
CA ALA A 275 4.01 3.50 -9.82
C ALA A 275 3.69 4.83 -9.11
N LYS A 276 4.48 5.23 -8.10
CA LYS A 276 4.29 6.51 -7.38
C LYS A 276 4.70 7.72 -8.23
N LEU A 277 5.77 7.61 -9.01
CA LEU A 277 6.19 8.62 -9.98
C LEU A 277 5.13 8.82 -11.07
N ALA A 278 4.50 7.74 -11.54
CA ALA A 278 3.38 7.82 -12.48
C ALA A 278 2.21 8.62 -11.89
N GLN A 279 1.84 8.33 -10.64
CA GLN A 279 0.77 9.06 -9.93
C GLN A 279 1.10 10.55 -9.77
N LEU A 280 2.35 10.88 -9.42
CA LEU A 280 2.80 12.27 -9.33
C LEU A 280 2.69 12.96 -10.69
N LEU A 281 3.22 12.35 -11.76
CA LEU A 281 3.16 12.90 -13.11
C LEU A 281 1.72 13.17 -13.56
N GLU A 282 0.81 12.20 -13.38
CA GLU A 282 -0.60 12.36 -13.74
C GLU A 282 -1.28 13.51 -12.98
N SER A 283 -0.88 13.72 -11.72
CA SER A 283 -1.47 14.71 -10.83
C SER A 283 -0.91 16.13 -10.98
N PHE A 284 0.28 16.30 -11.56
CA PHE A 284 0.81 17.62 -11.89
C PHE A 284 0.08 18.18 -13.11
N ASN A 285 -0.58 19.32 -12.93
CA ASN A 285 -1.43 19.97 -13.94
C ASN A 285 -0.84 21.33 -14.30
N LEU A 286 -0.83 21.72 -15.58
CA LEU A 286 -0.26 23.00 -16.04
C LEU A 286 -1.00 24.24 -15.52
N SER A 287 -2.22 24.10 -15.02
CA SER A 287 -2.95 25.15 -14.31
C SER A 287 -2.50 25.22 -12.85
N GLY A 288 -1.34 25.84 -12.61
CA GLY A 288 -0.78 26.06 -11.26
C GLY A 288 -1.71 26.77 -10.26
N ALA A 289 -2.84 27.31 -10.70
CA ALA A 289 -3.79 28.06 -9.89
C ALA A 289 -4.86 27.21 -9.16
N ASP A 290 -5.00 25.91 -9.46
CA ASP A 290 -6.05 25.05 -8.87
C ASP A 290 -5.48 24.02 -7.83
N ALA A 291 -4.22 24.15 -7.44
CA ALA A 291 -3.60 23.27 -6.43
C ALA A 291 -4.18 23.57 -5.03
N THR A 292 -5.18 22.78 -4.61
CA THR A 292 -5.74 22.88 -3.25
C THR A 292 -4.78 22.32 -2.19
N SER A 293 -4.94 22.71 -0.91
CA SER A 293 -4.16 22.12 0.20
C SER A 293 -4.27 20.59 0.26
N ARG A 294 -5.43 20.04 -0.14
CA ARG A 294 -5.67 18.60 -0.25
C ARG A 294 -4.85 17.94 -1.36
N THR A 295 -4.60 18.65 -2.46
CA THR A 295 -3.71 18.18 -3.54
C THR A 295 -2.26 18.17 -3.05
N GLY A 296 -1.82 19.22 -2.36
CA GLY A 296 -0.50 19.30 -1.73
C GLY A 296 -0.24 18.14 -0.76
N GLN A 297 -1.18 17.85 0.15
CA GLN A 297 -1.05 16.72 1.09
C GLN A 297 -0.89 15.36 0.39
N LYS A 298 -1.58 15.16 -0.75
CA LYS A 298 -1.42 13.93 -1.54
C LYS A 298 -0.02 13.86 -2.15
N TRP A 299 0.49 14.96 -2.69
CA TRP A 299 1.85 15.01 -3.23
C TRP A 299 2.89 14.77 -2.15
N ASP A 300 2.76 15.40 -0.98
CA ASP A 300 3.64 15.17 0.17
C ASP A 300 3.65 13.70 0.58
N THR A 301 2.50 13.04 0.59
CA THR A 301 2.41 11.61 0.93
C THR A 301 3.14 10.73 -0.09
N LEU A 302 2.99 11.02 -1.39
CA LEU A 302 3.69 10.28 -2.45
C LEU A 302 5.20 10.52 -2.39
N ILE A 303 5.62 11.76 -2.17
CA ILE A 303 7.02 12.15 -2.01
C ILE A 303 7.63 11.48 -0.78
N ALA A 304 6.92 11.47 0.36
CA ALA A 304 7.36 10.80 1.57
C ALA A 304 7.54 9.29 1.36
N ARG A 305 6.63 8.64 0.62
CA ARG A 305 6.81 7.23 0.27
C ARG A 305 8.04 7.02 -0.63
N LEU A 306 8.24 7.88 -1.62
CA LEU A 306 9.43 7.81 -2.47
C LEU A 306 10.74 8.01 -1.68
N GLN A 307 10.76 8.87 -0.66
CA GLN A 307 11.90 9.03 0.25
C GLN A 307 12.26 7.75 1.00
N VAL A 308 11.25 6.95 1.37
CA VAL A 308 11.48 5.64 1.99
C VAL A 308 12.06 4.67 0.96
N LEU A 309 11.53 4.67 -0.27
CA LEU A 309 12.01 3.81 -1.35
C LEU A 309 13.43 4.16 -1.81
N MET A 310 13.86 5.42 -1.68
CA MET A 310 15.24 5.87 -1.93
C MET A 310 16.28 5.13 -1.08
N GLN A 311 15.89 4.57 0.08
CA GLN A 311 16.78 3.76 0.92
C GLN A 311 17.20 2.45 0.21
N TYR A 312 16.39 2.00 -0.77
CA TYR A 312 16.62 0.78 -1.55
C TYR A 312 17.01 1.07 -3.01
N ASP A 313 16.75 2.28 -3.55
CA ASP A 313 17.10 2.69 -4.91
C ASP A 313 17.52 4.17 -4.96
N ARG A 314 18.84 4.43 -4.94
CA ARG A 314 19.36 5.82 -4.89
C ARG A 314 19.14 6.63 -6.16
N ASP A 315 18.92 5.98 -7.29
CA ASP A 315 18.61 6.66 -8.56
C ASP A 315 17.28 7.44 -8.49
N LEU A 316 16.49 7.25 -7.43
CA LEU A 316 15.30 8.03 -7.12
C LEU A 316 15.59 9.42 -6.53
N GLU A 317 16.74 9.64 -5.91
CA GLU A 317 17.09 10.91 -5.24
C GLU A 317 16.85 12.16 -6.12
N PRO A 318 17.39 12.26 -7.35
CA PRO A 318 17.16 13.43 -8.21
C PRO A 318 15.69 13.61 -8.61
N LEU A 319 14.94 12.51 -8.75
CA LEU A 319 13.52 12.53 -9.08
C LEU A 319 12.68 13.04 -7.90
N VAL A 320 12.99 12.60 -6.69
CA VAL A 320 12.30 13.03 -5.47
C VAL A 320 12.57 14.49 -5.16
N ASP A 321 13.81 14.96 -5.30
CA ASP A 321 14.14 16.37 -5.10
C ASP A 321 13.42 17.26 -6.12
N ARG A 322 13.34 16.82 -7.39
CA ARG A 322 12.56 17.55 -8.39
C ARG A 322 11.08 17.57 -8.08
N ALA A 323 10.51 16.45 -7.61
CA ALA A 323 9.11 16.39 -7.19
C ALA A 323 8.82 17.33 -6.02
N ARG A 324 9.74 17.47 -5.05
CA ARG A 324 9.62 18.46 -3.95
C ARG A 324 9.65 19.89 -4.46
N GLN A 325 10.58 20.22 -5.36
CA GLN A 325 10.66 21.55 -5.97
C GLN A 325 9.35 21.90 -6.69
N LEU A 326 8.81 20.96 -7.48
CA LEU A 326 7.52 21.13 -8.14
C LEU A 326 6.39 21.37 -7.12
N ASN A 327 6.29 20.53 -6.09
CA ASN A 327 5.29 20.68 -5.04
C ASN A 327 5.34 22.07 -4.38
N GLN A 328 6.53 22.54 -4.00
CA GLN A 328 6.73 23.88 -3.42
C GLN A 328 6.32 25.00 -4.36
N LEU A 329 6.66 24.90 -5.66
CA LEU A 329 6.29 25.90 -6.65
C LEU A 329 4.77 25.96 -6.85
N TYR A 330 4.10 24.80 -6.94
CA TYR A 330 2.64 24.72 -7.10
C TYR A 330 1.86 25.24 -5.88
N LEU A 331 2.39 25.07 -4.67
CA LEU A 331 1.75 25.50 -3.42
C LEU A 331 2.11 26.93 -3.00
N SER A 332 2.93 27.64 -3.78
CA SER A 332 3.27 29.04 -3.51
C SER A 332 2.07 29.97 -3.81
N ASP A 333 1.96 31.09 -3.08
CA ASP A 333 0.85 32.04 -3.22
C ASP A 333 0.77 32.69 -4.62
N SER A 334 1.89 32.71 -5.35
CA SER A 334 1.99 33.23 -6.73
C SER A 334 2.93 32.34 -7.57
N PRO A 335 2.44 31.21 -8.10
CA PRO A 335 3.28 30.27 -8.84
C PRO A 335 3.75 30.90 -10.15
N ASN A 336 5.07 30.94 -10.36
CA ASN A 336 5.64 31.32 -11.64
C ASN A 336 5.40 30.18 -12.66
N LEU A 337 4.43 30.37 -13.55
CA LEU A 337 3.98 29.35 -14.49
C LEU A 337 5.08 28.92 -15.48
N GLU A 338 5.98 29.83 -15.87
CA GLU A 338 7.12 29.49 -16.75
C GLU A 338 8.12 28.59 -16.02
N GLN A 339 8.42 28.89 -14.76
CA GLN A 339 9.28 28.05 -13.93
C GLN A 339 8.64 26.68 -13.66
N VAL A 340 7.35 26.65 -13.36
CA VAL A 340 6.60 25.39 -13.17
C VAL A 340 6.67 24.54 -14.44
N GLN A 341 6.46 25.14 -15.61
CA GLN A 341 6.58 24.44 -16.90
C GLN A 341 7.99 23.87 -17.11
N GLN A 342 9.03 24.66 -16.90
CA GLN A 342 10.41 24.20 -17.05
C GLN A 342 10.73 23.04 -16.11
N HIS A 343 10.39 23.15 -14.82
CA HIS A 343 10.64 22.09 -13.84
C HIS A 343 9.87 20.81 -14.17
N LEU A 344 8.67 20.94 -14.75
CA LEU A 344 7.83 19.83 -15.14
C LEU A 344 8.36 19.14 -16.41
N GLU A 345 8.90 19.89 -17.36
CA GLU A 345 9.62 19.35 -18.52
C GLU A 345 10.90 18.62 -18.13
N ASP A 346 11.69 19.21 -17.24
CA ASP A 346 12.87 18.54 -16.66
C ASP A 346 12.48 17.24 -15.97
N PHE A 347 11.40 17.25 -15.18
CA PHE A 347 10.90 16.05 -14.49
C PHE A 347 10.48 14.97 -15.50
N ARG A 348 9.76 15.33 -16.57
CA ARG A 348 9.42 14.41 -17.67
C ARG A 348 10.65 13.82 -18.33
N ALA A 349 11.68 14.63 -18.58
CA ALA A 349 12.92 14.16 -19.21
C ALA A 349 13.63 13.12 -18.33
N MET A 350 13.72 13.37 -17.02
CA MET A 350 14.30 12.42 -16.07
C MET A 350 13.50 11.11 -16.00
N LEU A 351 12.16 11.18 -16.00
CA LEU A 351 11.31 9.99 -16.03
C LEU A 351 11.49 9.17 -17.32
N LYS A 352 11.58 9.83 -18.49
CA LYS A 352 11.87 9.16 -19.76
C LYS A 352 13.22 8.45 -19.74
N GLN A 353 14.24 9.12 -19.20
CA GLN A 353 15.57 8.54 -19.06
C GLN A 353 15.54 7.29 -18.16
N ARG A 354 14.85 7.36 -17.01
CA ARG A 354 14.69 6.22 -16.09
C ARG A 354 14.02 5.03 -16.78
N VAL A 355 12.93 5.25 -17.50
CA VAL A 355 12.23 4.19 -18.25
C VAL A 355 13.13 3.53 -19.30
N GLN A 356 14.00 4.30 -19.97
CA GLN A 356 14.94 3.78 -20.96
C GLN A 356 16.10 2.98 -20.33
N GLN A 357 16.49 3.32 -19.10
CA GLN A 357 17.59 2.67 -18.39
C GLN A 357 17.15 1.36 -17.71
N GLN A 358 15.86 1.20 -17.43
CA GLN A 358 15.34 -0.01 -16.81
C GLN A 358 15.14 -1.15 -17.82
N ASN A 359 15.75 -2.30 -17.52
CA ASN A 359 15.54 -3.56 -18.27
C ASN A 359 14.48 -4.47 -17.63
N SER A 360 13.87 -4.07 -16.52
CA SER A 360 12.87 -4.85 -15.78
C SER A 360 11.47 -4.68 -16.36
N THR A 361 10.65 -5.73 -16.30
CA THR A 361 9.22 -5.68 -16.64
C THR A 361 8.39 -5.74 -15.36
N GLY A 362 7.93 -4.59 -14.89
CA GLY A 362 7.09 -4.47 -13.69
C GLY A 362 5.78 -3.72 -13.97
N GLU A 363 4.79 -3.89 -13.10
CA GLU A 363 3.47 -3.24 -13.24
C GLU A 363 3.57 -1.72 -13.06
N GLY A 364 4.40 -1.27 -12.11
CA GLY A 364 4.73 0.13 -11.89
C GLY A 364 5.44 0.77 -13.07
N LEU A 365 6.43 0.10 -13.67
CA LEU A 365 7.06 0.59 -14.89
C LEU A 365 6.05 0.72 -16.05
N ALA A 366 5.13 -0.24 -16.18
CA ALA A 366 4.07 -0.18 -17.17
C ALA A 366 3.13 1.02 -16.92
N LYS A 367 2.79 1.31 -15.65
CA LYS A 367 2.04 2.50 -15.25
C LYS A 367 2.77 3.79 -15.59
N LEU A 368 4.07 3.88 -15.30
CA LEU A 368 4.89 5.05 -15.62
C LEU A 368 5.00 5.29 -17.12
N THR A 369 5.24 4.23 -17.89
CA THR A 369 5.30 4.29 -19.36
C THR A 369 3.97 4.78 -19.94
N LYS A 370 2.84 4.26 -19.42
CA LYS A 370 1.50 4.70 -19.81
C LYS A 370 1.26 6.17 -19.44
N ALA A 371 1.63 6.58 -18.23
CA ALA A 371 1.49 7.96 -17.77
C ALA A 371 2.28 8.94 -18.64
N LEU A 372 3.52 8.60 -19.03
CA LEU A 372 4.33 9.40 -19.95
C LEU A 372 3.72 9.50 -21.35
N ALA A 373 3.17 8.40 -21.88
CA ALA A 373 2.49 8.40 -23.18
C ALA A 373 1.22 9.27 -23.16
N LEU A 374 0.42 9.15 -22.09
CA LEU A 374 -0.77 9.97 -21.87
C LEU A 374 -0.39 11.45 -21.72
N ASP A 375 0.66 11.74 -20.96
CA ASP A 375 1.12 13.10 -20.73
C ASP A 375 1.60 13.80 -22.02
N ALA A 376 2.29 13.08 -22.92
CA ALA A 376 2.63 13.58 -24.26
C ALA A 376 1.39 13.86 -25.11
N GLY A 377 0.41 12.94 -25.12
CA GLY A 377 -0.84 13.14 -25.84
C GLY A 377 -1.66 14.34 -25.31
N TYR A 378 -1.60 14.58 -24.00
CA TYR A 378 -2.20 15.76 -23.38
C TYR A 378 -1.50 17.06 -23.82
N SER A 379 -0.17 17.13 -23.81
CA SER A 379 0.55 18.33 -24.28
C SER A 379 0.29 18.66 -25.76
N ASP A 380 0.18 17.64 -26.62
CA ASP A 380 -0.12 17.85 -28.03
C ASP A 380 -1.52 18.42 -28.24
N LEU A 381 -2.50 17.94 -27.47
CA LEU A 381 -3.88 18.45 -27.50
C LEU A 381 -3.95 19.90 -27.03
N LEU A 382 -3.26 20.25 -25.93
CA LEU A 382 -3.22 21.63 -25.46
C LEU A 382 -2.64 22.56 -26.53
N ARG A 383 -1.55 22.14 -27.19
CA ARG A 383 -0.94 22.93 -28.27
C ARG A 383 -1.89 23.11 -29.46
N GLN A 384 -2.67 22.08 -29.80
CA GLN A 384 -3.66 22.16 -30.87
C GLN A 384 -4.82 23.09 -30.51
N LEU A 385 -5.31 23.04 -29.26
CA LEU A 385 -6.36 23.95 -28.78
C LEU A 385 -5.88 25.40 -28.69
N ASP A 386 -4.67 25.64 -28.18
CA ASP A 386 -4.06 26.98 -28.15
C ASP A 386 -3.83 27.51 -29.57
N GLY A 387 -3.40 26.64 -30.50
CA GLY A 387 -3.25 26.99 -31.91
C GLY A 387 -4.57 27.43 -32.53
N ILE A 388 -5.66 26.72 -32.28
CA ILE A 388 -7.01 27.09 -32.74
C ILE A 388 -7.49 28.39 -32.08
N ALA A 389 -7.18 28.61 -30.80
CA ALA A 389 -7.53 29.87 -30.15
C ALA A 389 -6.83 31.09 -30.78
N GLN A 390 -5.64 30.89 -31.35
CA GLN A 390 -4.87 31.95 -32.06
C GLN A 390 -5.24 32.07 -33.54
N GLN A 391 -5.54 30.95 -34.19
CA GLN A 391 -5.94 30.84 -35.60
C GLN A 391 -7.15 29.93 -35.68
N PRO A 392 -8.37 30.47 -35.65
CA PRO A 392 -9.54 29.63 -35.51
C PRO A 392 -9.76 28.78 -36.77
N ASP A 393 -9.96 27.48 -36.55
CA ASP A 393 -10.20 26.48 -37.58
C ASP A 393 -11.35 25.56 -37.12
N PRO A 394 -12.56 25.72 -37.70
CA PRO A 394 -13.73 24.96 -37.29
C PRO A 394 -13.66 23.47 -37.64
N GLU A 395 -12.92 23.08 -38.68
CA GLU A 395 -12.77 21.67 -39.05
C GLU A 395 -11.82 20.96 -38.08
N GLN A 396 -10.70 21.60 -37.75
CA GLN A 396 -9.78 21.09 -36.73
C GLN A 396 -10.45 21.01 -35.36
N LEU A 397 -11.22 22.03 -34.95
CA LEU A 397 -11.95 21.99 -33.69
C LEU A 397 -12.94 20.81 -33.65
N ARG A 398 -13.70 20.58 -34.72
CA ARG A 398 -14.63 19.42 -34.79
C ARG A 398 -13.90 18.07 -34.68
N GLN A 399 -12.72 17.93 -35.32
CA GLN A 399 -11.90 16.71 -35.23
C GLN A 399 -11.37 16.50 -33.79
N LEU A 400 -11.02 17.57 -33.09
CA LEU A 400 -10.56 17.50 -31.70
C LEU A 400 -11.66 17.09 -30.73
N LYS A 401 -12.93 17.45 -30.99
CA LYS A 401 -14.07 17.06 -30.13
C LYS A 401 -14.15 15.56 -29.89
N GLY A 402 -13.95 14.76 -30.93
CA GLY A 402 -13.97 13.30 -30.85
C GLY A 402 -12.79 12.71 -30.07
N LYS A 403 -11.61 13.35 -30.16
CA LYS A 403 -10.42 12.98 -29.38
C LYS A 403 -10.55 13.40 -27.92
N LEU A 404 -11.18 14.53 -27.64
CA LEU A 404 -11.35 15.05 -26.28
C LEU A 404 -12.31 14.16 -25.48
N ALA A 405 -13.42 13.71 -26.09
CA ALA A 405 -14.37 12.78 -25.47
C ALA A 405 -13.77 11.38 -25.17
N SER A 406 -12.87 10.87 -26.02
CA SER A 406 -12.21 9.58 -25.75
C SER A 406 -11.15 9.69 -24.65
N MET A 407 -10.52 10.86 -24.51
CA MET A 407 -9.47 11.11 -23.53
C MET A 407 -9.97 11.67 -22.19
N GLU A 408 -11.19 12.21 -22.14
CA GLU A 408 -11.88 12.63 -20.91
C GLU A 408 -12.02 11.48 -19.89
N ASN A 409 -12.23 10.24 -20.38
CA ASN A 409 -12.24 9.03 -19.55
C ASN A 409 -10.85 8.61 -19.04
N LEU A 410 -9.78 9.08 -19.70
CA LEU A 410 -8.39 8.71 -19.40
C LEU A 410 -7.69 9.73 -18.49
N PHE A 411 -8.10 11.00 -18.53
CA PHE A 411 -7.47 12.10 -17.78
C PHE A 411 -8.31 12.62 -16.60
N LYS A 412 -8.66 11.75 -15.65
CA LYS A 412 -9.51 12.11 -14.49
C LYS A 412 -9.12 13.43 -13.79
N PHE A 413 -7.83 13.77 -13.75
CA PHE A 413 -7.31 14.99 -13.10
C PHE A 413 -7.10 16.19 -14.03
N ARG A 414 -7.07 15.99 -15.36
CA ARG A 414 -6.74 17.03 -16.35
C ARG A 414 -7.89 17.42 -17.27
N THR A 415 -9.01 16.70 -17.21
CA THR A 415 -10.24 16.98 -17.97
C THR A 415 -10.74 18.42 -17.79
N LYS A 416 -10.73 18.94 -16.55
CA LYS A 416 -11.22 20.30 -16.27
C LYS A 416 -10.42 21.38 -17.01
N ASP A 417 -9.11 21.21 -17.12
CA ASP A 417 -8.24 22.14 -17.85
C ASP A 417 -8.44 22.04 -19.38
N LEU A 418 -8.55 20.81 -19.91
CA LEU A 418 -8.88 20.58 -21.32
C LEU A 418 -10.21 21.22 -21.72
N LEU A 419 -11.24 21.08 -20.88
CA LEU A 419 -12.55 21.68 -21.11
C LEU A 419 -12.47 23.21 -21.13
N LYS A 420 -11.74 23.82 -20.19
CA LYS A 420 -11.56 25.28 -20.16
C LYS A 420 -10.86 25.79 -21.43
N ARG A 421 -9.81 25.10 -21.90
CA ARG A 421 -9.12 25.49 -23.15
C ARG A 421 -9.95 25.22 -24.40
N TRP A 422 -10.72 24.15 -24.38
CA TRP A 422 -11.72 23.88 -25.42
C TRP A 422 -12.73 25.01 -25.53
N GLU A 423 -13.29 25.48 -24.40
CA GLU A 423 -14.24 26.60 -24.38
C GLU A 423 -13.64 27.89 -24.96
N ILE A 424 -12.37 28.18 -24.68
CA ILE A 424 -11.65 29.33 -25.24
C ILE A 424 -11.48 29.18 -26.77
N ALA A 425 -11.02 28.01 -27.24
CA ALA A 425 -10.86 27.75 -28.66
C ALA A 425 -12.20 27.77 -29.41
N GLU A 426 -13.27 27.23 -28.80
CA GLU A 426 -14.62 27.26 -29.35
C GLU A 426 -15.17 28.69 -29.42
N ALA A 427 -14.92 29.52 -28.40
CA ALA A 427 -15.31 30.92 -28.42
C ALA A 427 -14.60 31.69 -29.55
N ALA A 428 -13.30 31.47 -29.75
CA ALA A 428 -12.53 32.08 -30.84
C ALA A 428 -13.08 31.70 -32.23
N VAL A 429 -13.39 30.41 -32.45
CA VAL A 429 -14.00 29.93 -33.71
C VAL A 429 -15.40 30.52 -33.92
N ARG A 430 -16.22 30.59 -32.88
CA ARG A 430 -17.56 31.21 -32.97
C ARG A 430 -17.49 32.70 -33.32
N GLN A 431 -16.50 33.40 -32.78
CA GLN A 431 -16.26 34.81 -33.07
C GLN A 431 -15.88 35.02 -34.55
N GLU A 432 -14.99 34.19 -35.11
CA GLU A 432 -14.61 34.28 -36.53
C GLU A 432 -15.76 33.95 -37.48
N LEU A 433 -16.59 32.96 -37.13
CA LEU A 433 -17.77 32.58 -37.91
C LEU A 433 -18.94 33.57 -37.79
N GLY A 434 -18.81 34.64 -37.00
CA GLY A 434 -19.87 35.63 -36.78
C GLY A 434 -21.11 35.06 -36.08
N LEU A 435 -20.95 33.99 -35.30
CA LEU A 435 -22.03 33.27 -34.62
C LEU A 435 -22.33 33.83 -33.22
N GLU A 436 -22.00 35.09 -32.94
CA GLU A 436 -22.36 35.71 -31.67
C GLU A 436 -23.87 36.01 -31.61
N ALA A 437 -24.61 35.16 -30.92
CA ALA A 437 -25.93 35.49 -30.39
C ALA A 437 -26.00 35.18 -28.88
N THR A 438 -26.03 36.27 -28.09
CA THR A 438 -26.71 36.39 -26.77
C THR A 438 -26.36 35.39 -25.67
N ALA A 439 -25.38 35.70 -24.82
CA ALA A 439 -25.28 35.15 -23.46
C ALA A 439 -24.81 36.17 -22.40
N LYS A 440 -24.95 37.47 -22.66
CA LYS A 440 -24.71 38.53 -21.66
C LYS A 440 -25.77 39.63 -21.76
N THR A 441 -27.00 39.32 -21.36
CA THR A 441 -27.97 40.32 -20.85
C THR A 441 -29.05 39.59 -20.06
N LYS A 442 -28.74 39.28 -18.81
CA LYS A 442 -29.74 39.23 -17.75
C LYS A 442 -29.05 39.53 -16.44
N ASP A 443 -28.80 40.82 -16.22
CA ASP A 443 -28.78 41.39 -14.88
C ASP A 443 -29.10 42.89 -14.96
N LEU A 444 -29.85 43.35 -13.96
CA LEU A 444 -30.37 44.69 -13.64
C LEU A 444 -31.66 45.18 -14.34
N VAL A 445 -32.80 44.91 -13.69
CA VAL A 445 -33.73 45.96 -13.24
C VAL A 445 -34.17 45.64 -11.80
N THR A 446 -34.17 46.68 -10.96
CA THR A 446 -34.30 46.70 -9.50
C THR A 446 -35.75 46.69 -8.98
N ALA A 447 -36.05 45.81 -8.00
CA ALA A 447 -36.95 45.89 -6.81
C ALA A 447 -38.48 46.20 -6.94
N PRO A 448 -39.36 45.98 -5.91
CA PRO A 448 -39.18 45.48 -4.53
C PRO A 448 -40.22 44.41 -4.02
N ASP A 449 -40.00 43.95 -2.76
CA ASP A 449 -40.93 43.35 -1.76
C ASP A 449 -41.63 41.99 -1.99
N ALA A 450 -41.28 41.00 -1.15
CA ALA A 450 -42.15 40.47 -0.07
C ALA A 450 -41.89 38.97 0.29
N VAL A 451 -41.40 38.76 1.52
CA VAL A 451 -41.88 37.81 2.54
C VAL A 451 -41.68 36.28 2.37
N ASP A 452 -40.88 35.78 3.32
CA ASP A 452 -40.87 34.50 4.07
C ASP A 452 -40.55 33.12 3.48
N SER A 453 -39.86 32.38 4.38
CA SER A 453 -39.69 30.93 4.53
C SER A 453 -38.73 30.25 3.52
N ASP A 454 -37.77 29.41 3.91
CA ASP A 454 -37.70 28.55 5.10
C ASP A 454 -36.23 28.21 5.40
N GLU A 455 -35.91 28.06 6.68
CA GLU A 455 -34.60 27.68 7.18
C GLU A 455 -34.28 26.24 6.76
N CYS A 456 -33.09 26.03 6.19
CA CYS A 456 -32.50 24.70 6.03
C CYS A 456 -31.15 24.72 6.74
N GLU A 457 -31.19 24.35 8.02
CA GLU A 457 -30.01 24.04 8.84
C GLU A 457 -29.11 23.05 8.10
N ARG A 458 -27.94 23.52 7.65
CA ARG A 458 -26.85 22.64 7.25
C ARG A 458 -26.12 22.19 8.51
N ASP A 459 -26.48 20.99 8.92
CA ASP A 459 -25.80 20.18 9.92
C ASP A 459 -24.27 20.18 9.68
N SER A 460 -23.59 20.92 10.55
CA SER A 460 -22.16 21.21 10.49
C SER A 460 -21.38 20.23 11.34
N THR A 461 -21.54 18.93 11.09
CA THR A 461 -20.64 17.89 11.62
C THR A 461 -19.91 17.19 10.47
N ALA A 462 -19.16 17.98 9.70
CA ALA A 462 -18.15 17.43 8.81
C ALA A 462 -17.05 16.78 9.67
N ARG A 463 -17.08 15.45 9.78
CA ARG A 463 -15.96 14.67 10.34
C ARG A 463 -14.68 15.11 9.60
N PRO A 464 -13.57 15.37 10.31
CA PRO A 464 -12.31 15.73 9.66
C PRO A 464 -11.91 14.61 8.69
N TYR A 465 -11.61 15.02 7.46
CA TYR A 465 -11.03 14.15 6.45
C TYR A 465 -9.71 13.59 6.97
N ASP A 466 -9.62 12.27 7.12
CA ASP A 466 -8.40 11.57 7.47
C ASP A 466 -7.61 11.26 6.18
N PRO A 467 -6.48 11.94 5.92
CA PRO A 467 -5.67 11.71 4.73
C PRO A 467 -5.00 10.32 4.71
N GLU A 468 -5.00 9.59 5.83
CA GLU A 468 -4.35 8.28 5.96
C GLU A 468 -5.27 7.09 5.62
N ALA A 469 -6.59 7.29 5.57
CA ALA A 469 -7.57 6.24 5.24
C ALA A 469 -7.76 6.01 3.73
N GLY A 470 -7.11 6.81 2.88
CA GLY A 470 -7.28 6.84 1.43
C GLY A 470 -6.16 6.15 0.63
N PHE A 471 -5.71 4.98 1.07
CA PHE A 471 -4.88 4.04 0.30
C PHE A 471 -5.37 2.62 0.52
#